data_AF-A0A842YFV5-F1
#
_entry.id   AF-A0A842YFV5-F1
#
_cell.length_a   1.000
_cell.length_b   1.000
_cell.length_c   1.000
_cell.angle_alpha   90.00
_cell.angle_beta   90.00
_cell.angle_gamma   90.00
#
_symmetry.space_group_name_H-M   'P 1'
#
loop_
_entity.id
_entity.type
_entity.pdbx_description
1 polymer ?
#
loop_
_entity_poly.entity_id
_entity_poly.type
_entity_poly.pdbx_seq_one_letter_code
_entity_poly.pdbx_strand_id
1 'polypeptide(L)'
;MKTYRMNAVMAGALYFLGTVFGVLSTVVGGDVLSSIVGGKPLVGVDMLGLVAANSSPLNWGAFLVLMMGISLVAMTIFLYPIFRKDSKELAVGMLLFRGALEGSYYLVGALGLLTLVALGNEYAAAGASSAALQSMGTVLYQFQDFIGPVGSIVFLIGATFLYISFYRTKLIPRWLSVWGLIGVVPYFAYA
;
A
#
# COMPACT_ATOMS: atom_id res chain seq x y z
N MET A 1 3.51 32.02 -8.03
CA MET A 1 2.24 31.34 -8.40
C MET A 1 2.44 30.08 -9.27
N LYS A 2 3.32 30.07 -10.27
CA LYS A 2 3.58 28.89 -11.14
C LYS A 2 4.00 27.62 -10.37
N THR A 3 4.91 27.75 -9.40
CA THR A 3 5.41 26.61 -8.61
C THR A 3 4.31 25.92 -7.78
N TYR A 4 3.34 26.67 -7.24
CA TYR A 4 2.25 26.07 -6.46
C TYR A 4 1.25 25.31 -7.32
N ARG A 5 0.95 25.82 -8.53
CA ARG A 5 0.15 25.08 -9.51
C ARG A 5 0.86 23.79 -9.93
N MET A 6 2.18 23.85 -10.15
CA MET A 6 2.98 22.68 -10.49
C MET A 6 2.96 21.63 -9.37
N ASN A 7 3.12 22.03 -8.11
CA ASN A 7 3.06 21.11 -6.98
C ASN A 7 1.70 20.42 -6.84
N ALA A 8 0.60 21.15 -7.03
CA ALA A 8 -0.74 20.58 -6.99
C ALA A 8 -0.98 19.58 -8.14
N VAL A 9 -0.52 19.91 -9.35
CA VAL A 9 -0.60 19.01 -10.52
C VAL A 9 0.24 17.76 -10.30
N MET A 10 1.48 17.89 -9.82
CA MET A 10 2.36 16.77 -9.52
C MET A 10 1.77 15.87 -8.43
N ALA A 11 1.22 16.44 -7.36
CA ALA A 11 0.56 15.68 -6.31
C ALA A 11 -0.63 14.87 -6.84
N GLY A 12 -1.48 15.48 -7.69
CA GLY A 12 -2.61 14.78 -8.32
C GLY A 12 -2.16 13.67 -9.27
N ALA A 13 -1.15 13.94 -10.11
CA ALA A 13 -0.60 12.96 -11.04
C ALA A 13 0.03 11.76 -10.32
N LEU A 14 0.80 12.02 -9.27
CA LEU A 14 1.44 10.97 -8.46
C LEU A 14 0.41 10.14 -7.68
N TYR A 15 -0.65 10.77 -7.16
CA TYR A 15 -1.75 10.04 -6.53
C TYR A 15 -2.42 9.10 -7.54
N PHE A 16 -2.75 9.61 -8.73
CA PHE A 16 -3.36 8.82 -9.80
C PHE A 16 -2.47 7.67 -10.25
N LEU A 17 -1.18 7.93 -10.49
CA LEU A 17 -0.20 6.90 -10.85
C LEU A 17 -0.09 5.84 -9.75
N GLY A 18 -0.05 6.25 -8.48
CA GLY A 18 -0.03 5.33 -7.35
C GLY A 18 -1.25 4.39 -7.36
N THR A 19 -2.45 4.94 -7.58
CA THR A 19 -3.68 4.13 -7.71
C THR A 19 -3.60 3.17 -8.89
N VAL A 20 -3.13 3.63 -10.06
CA VAL A 20 -2.97 2.77 -11.24
C VAL A 20 -2.00 1.62 -10.95
N PHE A 21 -0.85 1.89 -10.32
CA PHE A 21 0.10 0.84 -9.93
C PHE A 21 -0.51 -0.16 -8.94
N GLY A 22 -1.27 0.31 -7.95
CA GLY A 22 -1.95 -0.57 -7.00
C GLY A 22 -3.03 -1.45 -7.63
N VAL A 23 -3.81 -0.92 -8.59
CA VAL A 23 -4.79 -1.74 -9.31
C VAL A 23 -4.08 -2.72 -10.23
N LEU A 24 -3.08 -2.28 -10.99
CA LEU A 24 -2.31 -3.16 -11.87
C LEU A 24 -1.56 -4.24 -11.09
N SER A 25 -1.10 -3.97 -9.86
CA SER A 25 -0.42 -4.99 -9.06
C SER A 25 -1.34 -6.16 -8.78
N THR A 26 -2.59 -5.92 -8.37
CA THR A 26 -3.56 -7.00 -8.10
C THR A 26 -3.96 -7.76 -9.35
N VAL A 27 -4.09 -7.07 -10.49
CA VAL A 27 -4.39 -7.70 -11.79
C VAL A 27 -3.22 -8.58 -12.27
N VAL A 28 -1.99 -8.08 -12.18
CA VAL A 28 -0.79 -8.79 -12.66
C VAL A 28 -0.36 -9.88 -11.69
N GLY A 29 -0.45 -9.65 -10.38
CA GLY A 29 -0.08 -10.61 -9.33
C GLY A 29 -1.07 -11.78 -9.16
N GLY A 30 -2.21 -11.74 -9.86
CA GLY A 30 -3.16 -12.83 -9.97
C GLY A 30 -3.84 -13.23 -8.65
N ASP A 31 -4.25 -14.50 -8.59
CA ASP A 31 -5.07 -15.01 -7.48
C ASP A 31 -4.34 -15.00 -6.13
N VAL A 32 -3.02 -15.23 -6.14
CA VAL A 32 -2.22 -15.24 -4.89
C VAL A 32 -2.17 -13.84 -4.28
N LEU A 33 -1.84 -12.81 -5.06
CA LEU A 33 -1.77 -11.45 -4.54
C LEU A 33 -3.16 -10.90 -4.19
N SER A 34 -4.17 -11.18 -5.01
CA SER A 34 -5.54 -10.77 -4.72
C SER A 34 -6.14 -11.48 -3.49
N SER A 35 -5.69 -12.70 -3.19
CA SER A 35 -6.05 -13.41 -1.95
C SER A 35 -5.47 -12.73 -0.71
N ILE A 36 -4.20 -12.34 -0.75
CA ILE A 36 -3.52 -11.60 0.33
C ILE A 36 -4.17 -10.24 0.55
N VAL A 37 -4.39 -9.48 -0.54
CA VAL A 37 -4.96 -8.13 -0.45
C VAL A 37 -6.45 -8.16 -0.08
N GLY A 38 -7.19 -9.13 -0.61
CA GLY A 38 -8.63 -9.27 -0.42
C GLY A 38 -9.04 -10.03 0.84
N GLY A 39 -8.08 -10.51 1.64
CA GLY A 39 -8.34 -11.29 2.84
C GLY A 39 -9.11 -12.59 2.58
N LYS A 40 -8.92 -13.20 1.40
CA LYS A 40 -9.51 -14.51 1.05
C LYS A 40 -8.44 -15.58 1.27
N PRO A 41 -8.43 -16.27 2.41
CA PRO A 41 -7.36 -17.20 2.72
C PRO A 41 -7.39 -18.40 1.76
N LEU A 42 -6.21 -18.78 1.25
CA LEU A 42 -6.00 -19.97 0.41
C LEU A 42 -5.97 -21.24 1.29
N VAL A 43 -7.06 -21.51 2.01
CA VAL A 43 -7.15 -22.63 2.95
C VAL A 43 -7.17 -23.97 2.19
N GLY A 44 -6.25 -24.87 2.53
CA GLY A 44 -6.21 -26.24 2.02
C GLY A 44 -5.58 -26.41 0.64
N VAL A 45 -4.94 -25.37 0.09
CA VAL A 45 -4.21 -25.43 -1.18
C VAL A 45 -2.70 -25.46 -0.92
N ASP A 46 -1.91 -26.13 -1.79
CA ASP A 46 -0.45 -26.02 -1.78
C ASP A 46 -0.03 -24.60 -2.21
N MET A 47 -0.04 -23.72 -1.22
CA MET A 47 0.19 -22.29 -1.40
C MET A 47 1.60 -22.01 -1.95
N LEU A 48 2.63 -22.73 -1.51
CA LEU A 48 3.98 -22.57 -2.03
C LEU A 48 4.11 -23.12 -3.46
N GLY A 49 3.42 -24.22 -3.78
CA GLY A 49 3.32 -24.71 -5.15
C GLY A 49 2.66 -23.69 -6.09
N LEU A 50 1.56 -23.06 -5.66
CA LEU A 50 0.89 -21.99 -6.41
C LEU A 50 1.78 -20.77 -6.60
N VAL A 51 2.50 -20.36 -5.56
CA VAL A 51 3.45 -19.25 -5.62
C VAL A 51 4.57 -19.56 -6.61
N ALA A 52 5.16 -20.75 -6.55
CA ALA A 52 6.22 -21.18 -7.45
C ALA A 52 5.77 -21.19 -8.92
N ALA A 53 4.54 -21.66 -9.18
CA ALA A 53 3.94 -21.65 -10.51
C ALA A 53 3.70 -20.23 -11.04
N ASN A 54 3.50 -19.25 -10.15
CA ASN A 54 3.17 -17.86 -10.48
C ASN A 54 4.28 -16.86 -10.12
N SER A 55 5.54 -17.32 -10.01
CA SER A 55 6.67 -16.49 -9.57
C SER A 55 6.89 -15.23 -10.39
N SER A 56 6.77 -15.30 -11.72
CA SER A 56 6.98 -14.13 -12.59
C SER A 56 5.87 -13.06 -12.45
N PRO A 57 4.57 -13.42 -12.53
CA PRO A 57 3.47 -12.51 -12.21
C PRO A 57 3.59 -11.86 -10.82
N LEU A 58 3.96 -12.65 -9.80
CA LEU A 58 4.12 -12.15 -8.43
C LEU A 58 5.28 -11.15 -8.28
N ASN A 59 6.40 -11.37 -8.96
CA ASN A 59 7.51 -10.42 -8.99
C ASN A 59 7.10 -9.07 -9.58
N TRP A 60 6.32 -9.09 -10.68
CA TRP A 60 5.77 -7.87 -11.27
C TRP A 60 4.73 -7.21 -10.36
N GLY A 61 3.89 -7.99 -9.70
CA GLY A 61 2.95 -7.50 -8.69
C GLY A 61 3.67 -6.77 -7.56
N ALA A 62 4.71 -7.37 -6.99
CA ALA A 62 5.53 -6.77 -5.94
C ALA A 62 6.24 -5.48 -6.41
N PHE A 63 6.77 -5.47 -7.63
CA PHE A 63 7.36 -4.27 -8.24
C PHE A 63 6.33 -3.12 -8.36
N LEU A 64 5.11 -3.43 -8.80
CA LEU A 64 4.04 -2.44 -8.91
C LEU A 64 3.60 -1.91 -7.53
N VAL A 65 3.58 -2.75 -6.49
CA VAL A 65 3.35 -2.31 -5.11
C VAL A 65 4.43 -1.33 -4.63
N LEU A 66 5.71 -1.57 -4.97
CA LEU A 66 6.78 -0.61 -4.67
C LEU A 66 6.58 0.71 -5.40
N MET A 67 6.24 0.67 -6.69
CA MET A 67 5.99 1.87 -7.48
C MET A 67 4.78 2.66 -6.97
N MET A 68 3.74 1.98 -6.49
CA MET A 68 2.62 2.60 -5.77
C MET A 68 3.12 3.34 -4.54
N GLY A 69 3.89 2.68 -3.67
CA GLY A 69 4.43 3.30 -2.46
C GLY A 69 5.29 4.53 -2.74
N ILE A 70 6.22 4.43 -3.70
CA ILE A 70 7.09 5.56 -4.10
C ILE A 70 6.25 6.74 -4.61
N SER A 71 5.23 6.47 -5.44
CA SER A 71 4.36 7.51 -6.00
C SER A 71 3.59 8.24 -4.90
N LEU A 72 3.03 7.49 -3.94
CA LEU A 72 2.28 8.06 -2.82
C LEU A 72 3.16 8.83 -1.83
N VAL A 73 4.37 8.34 -1.55
CA VAL A 73 5.37 9.07 -0.75
C VAL A 73 5.73 10.39 -1.45
N ALA A 74 6.07 10.33 -2.73
CA ALA A 74 6.44 11.52 -3.50
C ALA A 74 5.30 12.56 -3.52
N MET A 75 4.04 12.11 -3.62
CA MET A 75 2.88 13.00 -3.57
C MET A 75 2.87 13.85 -2.28
N THR A 76 3.16 13.25 -1.12
CA THR A 76 3.20 14.00 0.15
C THR A 76 4.29 15.07 0.20
N ILE A 77 5.43 14.85 -0.48
CA ILE A 77 6.53 15.80 -0.59
C ILE A 77 6.10 17.05 -1.38
N PHE A 78 5.34 16.87 -2.46
CA PHE A 78 4.82 18.00 -3.25
C PHE A 78 3.71 18.78 -2.52
N LEU A 79 2.91 18.11 -1.69
CA LEU A 79 1.87 18.75 -0.88
C LEU A 79 2.41 19.48 0.36
N TYR A 80 3.52 19.01 0.94
CA TYR A 80 4.15 19.60 2.12
C TYR A 80 4.34 21.13 2.05
N PRO A 81 4.97 21.72 1.00
CA PRO A 81 5.17 23.17 0.92
C PRO A 81 3.87 23.97 0.83
N ILE A 82 2.76 23.33 0.44
CA ILE A 82 1.44 23.96 0.37
C ILE A 82 0.80 23.97 1.76
N PHE A 83 0.74 22.83 2.43
CA PHE A 83 0.07 22.70 3.73
C PHE A 83 0.82 23.32 4.89
N ARG A 84 2.16 23.33 4.85
CA ARG A 84 2.98 23.94 5.92
C ARG A 84 2.71 25.43 6.14
N LYS A 85 2.08 26.11 5.19
CA LYS A 85 1.71 27.53 5.30
C LYS A 85 0.49 27.76 6.18
N ASP A 86 -0.40 26.78 6.27
CA ASP A 86 -1.61 26.84 7.11
C ASP A 86 -1.36 26.21 8.49
N SER A 87 -0.73 25.04 8.54
CA SER A 87 -0.26 24.43 9.78
C SER A 87 0.94 23.52 9.50
N LYS A 88 2.02 23.76 10.24
CA LYS A 88 3.23 22.96 10.13
C LYS A 88 3.02 21.55 10.72
N GLU A 89 2.23 21.48 11.78
CA GLU A 89 1.89 20.26 12.51
C GLU A 89 1.13 19.30 11.61
N LEU A 90 0.08 19.78 10.92
CA LEU A 90 -0.69 18.96 9.99
C LEU A 90 0.14 18.51 8.79
N ALA A 91 0.99 19.39 8.25
CA ALA A 91 1.83 19.06 7.10
C ALA A 91 2.90 18.00 7.45
N VAL A 92 3.50 18.08 8.64
CA VAL A 92 4.45 17.08 9.14
C VAL A 92 3.74 15.77 9.47
N GLY A 93 2.56 15.83 10.10
CA GLY A 93 1.73 14.65 10.37
C GLY A 93 1.38 13.89 9.09
N MET A 94 0.97 14.60 8.05
CA MET A 94 0.74 14.01 6.72
C MET A 94 2.02 13.37 6.16
N LEU A 95 3.16 14.06 6.18
CA LEU A 95 4.42 13.53 5.64
C LEU A 95 4.89 12.28 6.39
N LEU A 96 4.66 12.21 7.70
CA LEU A 96 5.02 11.06 8.53
C LEU A 96 4.10 9.86 8.24
N PHE A 97 2.78 10.04 8.42
CA PHE A 97 1.83 8.93 8.34
C PHE A 97 1.51 8.53 6.91
N ARG A 98 1.12 9.49 6.06
CA ARG A 98 0.75 9.25 4.65
C ARG A 98 1.97 9.07 3.74
N GLY A 99 3.13 9.57 4.17
CA GLY A 99 4.40 9.44 3.46
C GLY A 99 5.25 8.32 4.01
N ALA A 100 6.09 8.61 5.01
CA ALA A 100 7.14 7.70 5.46
C ALA A 100 6.62 6.34 5.98
N LEU A 101 5.62 6.32 6.85
CA LEU A 101 5.12 5.10 7.46
C LEU A 101 4.36 4.24 6.44
N GLU A 102 3.45 4.83 5.67
CA GLU A 102 2.74 4.11 4.60
C GLU A 102 3.69 3.64 3.48
N GLY A 103 4.70 4.43 3.13
CA GLY A 103 5.74 4.03 2.19
C GLY A 103 6.57 2.83 2.68
N SER A 104 6.98 2.85 3.95
CA SER A 104 7.69 1.75 4.60
C SER A 104 6.85 0.47 4.59
N TYR A 105 5.55 0.63 4.83
CA TYR A 105 4.59 -0.46 4.78
C TYR A 105 4.52 -1.12 3.39
N TYR A 106 4.40 -0.35 2.30
CA TYR A 106 4.43 -0.91 0.94
C TYR A 106 5.74 -1.63 0.63
N LEU A 107 6.87 -1.11 1.12
CA LEU A 107 8.18 -1.75 0.97
C LEU A 107 8.24 -3.10 1.68
N VAL A 108 7.78 -3.17 2.93
CA VAL A 108 7.74 -4.43 3.71
C VAL A 108 6.80 -5.44 3.04
N GLY A 109 5.63 -5.01 2.58
CA GLY A 109 4.69 -5.87 1.85
C GLY A 109 5.30 -6.46 0.58
N ALA A 110 5.94 -5.63 -0.25
CA ALA A 110 6.61 -6.09 -1.45
C ALA A 110 7.77 -7.05 -1.16
N LEU A 111 8.60 -6.76 -0.15
CA LEU A 111 9.69 -7.66 0.25
C LEU A 111 9.17 -9.00 0.77
N GLY A 112 8.09 -9.00 1.55
CA GLY A 112 7.48 -10.25 2.01
C GLY A 112 6.92 -11.07 0.84
N LEU A 113 6.38 -10.44 -0.21
CA LEU A 113 5.88 -11.13 -1.40
C LEU A 113 7.04 -11.76 -2.19
N LEU A 114 8.13 -11.01 -2.38
CA LEU A 114 9.34 -11.54 -3.05
C LEU A 114 9.98 -12.68 -2.24
N THR A 115 10.00 -12.56 -0.92
CA THR A 115 10.49 -13.63 -0.03
C THR A 115 9.62 -14.88 -0.15
N LEU A 116 8.31 -14.70 -0.29
CA LEU A 116 7.38 -15.80 -0.48
C LEU A 116 7.60 -16.48 -1.83
N VAL A 117 7.87 -15.72 -2.89
CA VAL A 117 8.27 -16.25 -4.21
C VAL A 117 9.56 -17.07 -4.10
N ALA A 118 10.56 -16.58 -3.38
CA ALA A 118 11.81 -17.31 -3.15
C ALA A 118 11.55 -18.64 -2.43
N LEU A 119 10.74 -18.63 -1.35
CA LEU A 119 10.32 -19.84 -0.63
C LEU A 119 9.56 -20.82 -1.52
N GLY A 120 8.66 -20.34 -2.38
CA GLY A 120 7.93 -21.17 -3.34
C GLY A 120 8.87 -21.87 -4.32
N ASN A 121 9.81 -21.13 -4.91
CA ASN A 121 10.78 -21.70 -5.84
C ASN A 121 11.69 -22.75 -5.18
N GLU A 122 12.18 -22.50 -3.96
CA GLU A 122 12.96 -23.47 -3.19
C GLU A 122 12.14 -24.72 -2.85
N TYR A 123 10.88 -24.54 -2.48
CA TYR A 123 9.97 -25.65 -2.19
C TYR A 123 9.70 -26.51 -3.43
N ALA A 124 9.52 -25.89 -4.60
CA ALA A 124 9.39 -26.60 -5.87
C ALA A 124 10.69 -27.33 -6.26
N ALA A 125 11.85 -26.70 -6.06
CA ALA A 125 13.16 -27.30 -6.32
C ALA A 125 13.43 -28.52 -5.41
N ALA A 126 12.95 -28.48 -4.16
CA ALA A 126 13.01 -29.58 -3.20
C ALA A 126 11.94 -30.68 -3.44
N GLY A 127 11.28 -30.69 -4.59
CA GLY A 127 10.29 -31.70 -4.97
C GLY A 127 8.96 -31.58 -4.21
N ALA A 128 8.59 -30.38 -3.76
CA ALA A 128 7.29 -30.07 -3.15
C ALA A 128 6.91 -30.98 -1.96
N SER A 129 7.88 -31.32 -1.11
CA SER A 129 7.69 -32.24 0.02
C SER A 129 8.25 -31.72 1.34
N SER A 130 8.93 -30.57 1.33
CA SER A 130 9.57 -30.02 2.52
C SER A 130 8.55 -29.37 3.46
N ALA A 131 8.24 -30.07 4.56
CA ALA A 131 7.38 -29.56 5.62
C ALA A 131 7.94 -28.29 6.30
N ALA A 132 9.27 -28.17 6.40
CA ALA A 132 9.91 -26.99 6.97
C ALA A 132 9.63 -25.74 6.13
N LEU A 133 9.76 -25.84 4.80
CA LEU A 133 9.48 -24.73 3.88
C LEU A 133 8.00 -24.35 3.92
N GLN A 134 7.08 -25.33 3.94
CA GLN A 134 5.65 -25.04 4.09
C GLN A 134 5.33 -24.29 5.39
N SER A 135 5.91 -24.70 6.52
CA SER A 135 5.73 -24.01 7.79
C SER A 135 6.22 -22.56 7.73
N MET A 136 7.41 -22.33 7.16
CA MET A 136 7.95 -20.98 6.94
C MET A 136 7.05 -20.14 6.01
N GLY A 137 6.57 -20.73 4.90
CA GLY A 137 5.65 -20.08 3.97
C GLY A 137 4.33 -19.68 4.61
N THR A 138 3.79 -20.55 5.48
CA THR A 138 2.55 -20.29 6.23
C THR A 138 2.71 -19.11 7.19
N VAL A 139 3.81 -19.08 7.96
CA VAL A 139 4.10 -17.97 8.88
C VAL A 139 4.31 -16.66 8.10
N LEU A 140 5.01 -16.71 6.96
CA LEU A 140 5.21 -15.53 6.12
C LEU A 140 3.90 -15.03 5.49
N TYR A 141 3.01 -15.93 5.09
CA TYR A 141 1.68 -15.58 4.59
C TYR A 141 0.85 -14.90 5.68
N GLN A 142 0.84 -15.45 6.90
CA GLN A 142 0.17 -14.82 8.06
C GLN A 142 0.77 -13.44 8.37
N PHE A 143 2.09 -13.28 8.23
CA PHE A 143 2.73 -11.97 8.36
C PHE A 143 2.20 -10.96 7.33
N GLN A 144 1.95 -11.39 6.08
CA GLN A 144 1.32 -10.57 5.05
C GLN A 144 -0.15 -10.22 5.36
N ASP A 145 -0.87 -11.08 6.07
CA ASP A 145 -2.23 -10.78 6.50
C ASP A 145 -2.26 -9.64 7.55
N PHE A 146 -1.23 -9.53 8.41
CA PHE A 146 -1.14 -8.43 9.39
C PHE A 146 -0.83 -7.06 8.77
N ILE A 147 -0.27 -7.07 7.56
CA ILE A 147 0.08 -5.87 6.83
C ILE A 147 -1.21 -5.06 6.54
N GLY A 148 -2.27 -5.67 6.02
CA GLY A 148 -3.54 -4.97 5.72
C GLY A 148 -4.10 -4.10 6.87
N PRO A 149 -4.38 -4.68 8.05
CA PRO A 149 -4.94 -3.94 9.20
C PRO A 149 -4.01 -2.85 9.73
N VAL A 150 -2.72 -3.16 9.92
CA VAL A 150 -1.74 -2.19 10.44
C VAL A 150 -1.55 -1.02 9.46
N GLY A 151 -1.46 -1.33 8.17
CA GLY A 151 -1.40 -0.34 7.10
C GLY A 151 -2.64 0.55 7.06
N SER A 152 -3.82 -0.03 7.31
CA SER A 152 -5.09 0.71 7.36
C SER A 152 -5.09 1.75 8.48
N ILE A 153 -4.61 1.41 9.69
CA ILE A 153 -4.52 2.38 10.80
C ILE A 153 -3.61 3.56 10.43
N VAL A 154 -2.42 3.27 9.89
CA VAL A 154 -1.46 4.30 9.45
C VAL A 154 -2.07 5.18 8.36
N PHE A 155 -2.72 4.55 7.38
CA PHE A 155 -3.42 5.23 6.29
C PHE A 155 -4.52 6.16 6.82
N LEU A 156 -5.34 5.71 7.77
CA LEU A 156 -6.46 6.49 8.31
C LEU A 156 -5.97 7.73 9.08
N ILE A 157 -4.90 7.60 9.86
CA ILE A 157 -4.28 8.74 10.53
C ILE A 157 -3.72 9.72 9.49
N GLY A 158 -2.98 9.22 8.49
CA GLY A 158 -2.43 10.02 7.41
C GLY A 158 -3.50 10.73 6.57
N ALA A 159 -4.60 10.03 6.27
CA ALA A 159 -5.76 10.54 5.55
C ALA A 159 -6.47 11.63 6.36
N THR A 160 -6.57 11.49 7.67
CA THR A 160 -7.14 12.52 8.55
C THR A 160 -6.33 13.82 8.47
N PHE A 161 -5.00 13.75 8.60
CA PHE A 161 -4.13 14.92 8.41
C PHE A 161 -4.32 15.56 7.02
N LEU A 162 -4.33 14.73 5.97
CA LEU A 162 -4.51 15.16 4.59
C LEU A 162 -5.85 15.89 4.37
N TYR A 163 -6.97 15.31 4.82
CA TYR A 163 -8.29 15.88 4.61
C TYR A 163 -8.55 17.12 5.46
N ILE A 164 -8.03 17.19 6.70
CA ILE A 164 -8.08 18.42 7.50
C ILE A 164 -7.29 19.53 6.81
N SER A 165 -6.10 19.24 6.28
CA SER A 165 -5.32 20.20 5.51
C SER A 165 -6.06 20.69 4.26
N PHE A 166 -6.72 19.80 3.52
CA PHE A 166 -7.54 20.19 2.37
C PHE A 166 -8.75 21.04 2.77
N TYR A 167 -9.44 20.71 3.86
CA TYR A 167 -10.58 21.46 4.37
C TYR A 167 -10.21 22.90 4.76
N ARG A 168 -9.05 23.07 5.43
CA ARG A 168 -8.54 24.37 5.86
C ARG A 168 -8.03 25.21 4.70
N THR A 169 -7.25 24.61 3.80
CA THR A 169 -6.63 25.34 2.67
C THR A 169 -7.59 25.61 1.51
N LYS A 170 -8.77 24.97 1.48
CA LYS A 170 -9.79 25.12 0.43
C LYS A 170 -9.26 24.86 -0.99
N LEU A 171 -8.22 24.04 -1.13
CA LEU A 171 -7.66 23.66 -2.44
C LEU A 171 -8.62 22.79 -3.24
N ILE A 172 -9.47 22.05 -2.54
CA ILE A 172 -10.56 21.25 -3.10
C ILE A 172 -11.90 21.67 -2.46
N PRO A 173 -13.05 21.37 -3.10
CA PRO A 173 -14.35 21.65 -2.52
C PRO A 173 -14.49 21.01 -1.13
N ARG A 174 -14.97 21.77 -0.14
CA ARG A 174 -15.09 21.30 1.26
C ARG A 174 -15.92 20.04 1.41
N TRP A 175 -16.98 19.91 0.61
CA TRP A 175 -17.83 18.72 0.64
C TRP A 175 -17.02 17.45 0.35
N LEU A 176 -16.05 17.51 -0.57
CA LEU A 176 -15.19 16.38 -0.91
C LEU A 176 -14.25 16.01 0.25
N SER A 177 -13.71 17.01 0.96
CA SER A 177 -12.92 16.77 2.17
C SER A 177 -13.74 16.12 3.29
N VAL A 178 -14.99 16.56 3.47
CA VAL A 178 -15.91 15.98 4.46
C VAL A 178 -16.26 14.53 4.10
N TRP A 179 -16.53 14.23 2.83
CA TRP A 179 -16.71 12.85 2.38
C TRP A 179 -15.49 11.97 2.65
N GLY A 180 -14.28 12.49 2.43
CA GLY A 180 -13.04 11.81 2.78
C GLY A 180 -12.94 11.49 4.27
N LEU A 181 -13.31 12.43 5.15
CA LEU A 181 -13.34 12.23 6.59
C LEU A 181 -14.43 11.25 7.04
N ILE A 182 -15.60 11.26 6.41
CA ILE A 182 -16.66 10.27 6.67
C ILE A 182 -16.15 8.87 6.32
N GLY A 183 -15.43 8.71 5.21
CA GLY A 183 -14.86 7.43 4.78
C GLY A 183 -13.82 6.85 5.73
N VAL A 184 -13.18 7.68 6.59
CA VAL A 184 -12.25 7.21 7.62
C VAL A 184 -12.96 6.41 8.71
N VAL A 185 -14.20 6.77 9.06
CA VAL A 185 -14.95 6.18 10.18
C VAL A 185 -15.27 4.69 9.99
N PRO A 186 -15.86 4.23 8.87
CA PRO A 186 -16.16 2.81 8.69
C PRO A 186 -14.90 1.96 8.51
N TYR A 187 -13.81 2.53 7.96
CA TYR A 187 -12.55 1.83 7.83
C TYR A 187 -11.87 1.58 9.20
N PHE A 188 -12.06 2.48 10.17
CA PHE A 188 -11.63 2.26 11.56
C PHE A 188 -12.38 1.13 12.26
N ALA A 189 -13.61 0.82 11.82
CA ALA A 189 -14.39 -0.29 12.37
C ALA A 189 -14.01 -1.66 11.77
N TYR A 190 -13.24 -1.66 10.67
CA TYR A 190 -12.80 -2.86 9.95
C TYR A 190 -11.29 -3.16 10.14
N ALA A 191 -10.52 -2.20 10.67
CA ALA A 191 -9.10 -2.33 11.01
C ALA A 191 -8.92 -2.88 12.43
#